data_AF-Q6XIT5-F1
#
_entry.id   AF-Q6XIT5-F1
#
_cell.length_a   1.000
_cell.length_b   1.000
_cell.length_c   1.000
_cell.angle_alpha   90.00
_cell.angle_beta   90.00
_cell.angle_gamma   90.00
#
_symmetry.space_group_name_H-M   'P 1'
#
loop_
_entity.id
_entity.type
_entity.pdbx_description
1 polymer ?
#
loop_
_entity_poly.entity_id
_entity_poly.type
_entity_poly.pdbx_seq_one_letter_code
_entity_poly.pdbx_strand_id
1 'polypeptide(L)' 'ADSVGSTTSVAPIAEEDEEEVDDTGVDDKDIELVITQANTTRAKAIKALKNNNHDIVNAIMELTML' A
#
# COMPACT_ATOMS: atom_id res chain seq x y z
N ALA A 1 -5.82 30.13 39.07
CA ALA A 1 -4.63 29.37 38.65
C ALA A 1 -5.18 28.26 37.78
N ASP A 2 -5.32 28.57 36.50
CA ASP A 2 -6.19 27.80 35.60
C ASP A 2 -5.32 27.37 34.43
N SER A 3 -4.75 26.17 34.57
CA SER A 3 -3.99 25.52 33.52
C SER A 3 -4.98 24.78 32.63
N VAL A 4 -5.26 25.44 31.50
CA VAL A 4 -6.11 24.98 30.40
C VAL A 4 -5.59 23.67 29.82
N GLY A 5 -6.54 22.78 29.52
CA GLY A 5 -6.31 21.44 28.98
C GLY A 5 -5.56 21.45 27.65
N SER A 6 -4.58 20.56 27.57
CA SER A 6 -3.92 20.21 26.32
C SER A 6 -4.77 19.14 25.62
N THR A 7 -5.72 19.61 24.82
CA THR A 7 -6.41 18.79 23.82
C THR A 7 -5.47 18.60 22.64
N THR A 8 -4.69 17.53 22.64
CA THR A 8 -3.95 17.10 21.45
C THR A 8 -4.97 16.62 20.42
N SER A 9 -5.26 17.49 19.47
CA SER A 9 -5.98 17.19 18.24
C SER A 9 -5.20 16.15 17.45
N VAL A 10 -5.68 14.90 17.46
CA VAL A 10 -5.26 13.89 16.49
C VAL A 10 -5.85 14.34 15.15
N ALA A 11 -4.98 14.80 14.25
CA ALA A 11 -5.33 15.07 12.87
C ALA A 11 -5.90 13.79 12.23
N PRO A 12 -6.89 13.88 11.33
CA PRO A 12 -7.37 12.71 10.63
C PRO A 12 -6.22 12.25 9.73
N ILE A 13 -5.63 11.10 10.07
CA ILE A 13 -4.90 10.33 9.07
C ILE A 13 -5.92 10.07 7.96
N ALA A 14 -5.66 10.62 6.78
CA ALA A 14 -6.41 10.25 5.60
C ALA A 14 -6.21 8.73 5.45
N GLU A 15 -7.26 7.97 5.76
CA GLU A 15 -7.41 6.59 5.35
C GLU A 15 -7.44 6.65 3.81
N GLU A 16 -6.26 6.58 3.19
CA GLU A 16 -6.13 6.41 1.75
C GLU A 16 -6.69 5.03 1.42
N ASP A 17 -8.00 5.00 1.11
CA ASP A 17 -8.74 3.94 0.43
C ASP A 17 -7.98 2.60 0.38
N GLU A 18 -7.98 1.90 1.52
CA GLU A 18 -7.69 0.47 1.56
C GLU A 18 -8.88 -0.22 0.89
N GLU A 19 -8.97 -0.12 -0.44
CA GLU A 19 -9.84 -1.01 -1.22
C GLU A 19 -9.48 -2.44 -0.78
N GLU A 20 -10.46 -3.17 -0.24
CA GLU A 20 -10.30 -4.61 0.04
C GLU A 20 -10.08 -5.32 -1.30
N VAL A 21 -8.82 -5.49 -1.66
CA VAL A 21 -8.43 -6.22 -2.86
C VAL A 21 -8.20 -7.67 -2.46
N ASP A 22 -8.92 -8.57 -3.12
CA ASP A 22 -8.68 -10.00 -3.00
C ASP A 22 -7.22 -10.31 -3.33
N ASP A 23 -6.51 -10.96 -2.40
CA ASP A 23 -5.14 -11.42 -2.55
C ASP A 23 -5.04 -12.93 -2.80
N THR A 24 -6.18 -13.62 -2.99
CA THR A 24 -6.20 -15.05 -3.27
C THR A 24 -5.31 -15.39 -4.47
N GLY A 25 -4.34 -16.29 -4.24
CA GLY A 25 -3.41 -16.77 -5.26
C GLY A 25 -2.21 -15.84 -5.52
N VAL A 26 -2.08 -14.73 -4.79
CA VAL A 26 -0.89 -13.87 -4.80
C VAL A 26 -0.02 -14.21 -3.58
N ASP A 27 1.29 -14.34 -3.76
CA ASP A 27 2.21 -14.58 -2.63
C ASP A 27 2.40 -13.27 -1.83
N ASP A 28 2.23 -13.34 -0.51
CA ASP A 28 2.44 -12.21 0.39
C ASP A 28 3.85 -11.62 0.29
N LYS A 29 4.87 -12.45 0.03
CA LYS A 29 6.26 -11.99 -0.16
C LYS A 29 6.39 -11.15 -1.42
N ASP A 30 5.70 -11.54 -2.49
CA ASP A 30 5.73 -10.82 -3.75
C ASP A 30 5.08 -9.45 -3.59
N ILE A 31 3.95 -9.40 -2.86
CA ILE A 31 3.26 -8.17 -2.49
C ILE A 31 4.19 -7.25 -1.69
N GLU A 32 4.84 -7.77 -0.64
CA GLU A 32 5.75 -6.98 0.21
C GLU A 32 6.97 -6.45 -0.56
N LEU A 33 7.53 -7.27 -1.46
CA LEU A 33 8.63 -6.86 -2.34
C LEU A 33 8.21 -5.73 -3.28
N VAL A 34 7.02 -5.83 -3.88
CA VAL A 34 6.46 -4.79 -4.76
C VAL A 34 6.17 -3.51 -3.99
N ILE A 35 5.55 -3.59 -2.80
CA ILE A 35 5.31 -2.43 -1.92
C ILE A 35 6.62 -1.71 -1.62
N THR A 36 7.65 -2.45 -1.22
CA THR A 36 8.92 -1.88 -0.78
C THR A 36 9.73 -1.29 -1.93
N GLN A 37 9.82 -1.99 -3.07
CA GLN A 37 10.63 -1.54 -4.20
C GLN A 37 9.93 -0.49 -5.05
N ALA A 38 8.60 -0.55 -5.15
CA ALA A 38 7.81 0.40 -5.93
C ALA A 38 7.21 1.54 -5.12
N ASN A 39 7.44 1.58 -3.80
CA ASN A 39 6.91 2.58 -2.88
C ASN A 39 5.39 2.79 -3.10
N THR A 40 4.65 1.68 -3.10
CA THR A 40 3.22 1.65 -3.44
C THR A 40 2.38 1.07 -2.30
N THR A 41 1.05 1.08 -2.43
CA THR A 41 0.15 0.47 -1.45
C THR A 41 -0.05 -1.02 -1.71
N ARG A 42 -0.49 -1.77 -0.69
CA ARG A 42 -0.81 -3.21 -0.82
C ARG A 42 -1.81 -3.46 -1.95
N ALA A 43 -2.85 -2.64 -2.03
CA ALA A 43 -3.87 -2.74 -3.07
C ALA A 43 -3.29 -2.61 -4.49
N LYS A 44 -2.41 -1.63 -4.70
CA LYS A 44 -1.72 -1.41 -5.98
C LYS A 44 -0.75 -2.53 -6.31
N ALA A 45 -0.02 -3.05 -5.32
CA ALA A 45 0.88 -4.18 -5.50
C ALA A 45 0.13 -5.46 -5.91
N ILE A 46 -0.98 -5.79 -5.24
CA ILE A 46 -1.84 -6.94 -5.57
C ILE A 46 -2.36 -6.82 -7.00
N LYS A 47 -2.86 -5.65 -7.37
CA LYS A 47 -3.38 -5.39 -8.71
C LYS A 47 -2.30 -5.52 -9.78
N ALA A 48 -1.11 -4.95 -9.55
CA ALA A 48 0.01 -5.07 -10.47
C ALA A 48 0.46 -6.53 -10.64
N LEU A 49 0.56 -7.28 -9.55
CA LEU A 49 0.90 -8.71 -9.61
C LEU A 49 -0.15 -9.50 -10.38
N LYS A 50 -1.45 -9.29 -10.11
CA LYS A 50 -2.53 -9.96 -10.84
C LYS A 50 -2.53 -9.60 -12.34
N ASN A 51 -2.31 -8.34 -12.69
CA ASN A 51 -2.23 -7.89 -14.08
C ASN A 51 -1.05 -8.48 -14.84
N ASN A 52 0.06 -8.74 -14.14
CA ASN A 52 1.28 -9.29 -14.70
C ASN A 52 1.43 -10.80 -14.48
N ASN A 53 0.32 -11.52 -14.24
CA ASN A 53 0.32 -12.98 -14.02
C ASN A 53 1.30 -13.44 -12.92
N HIS A 54 1.38 -12.67 -11.84
CA HIS A 54 2.30 -12.84 -10.71
C HIS A 54 3.79 -12.68 -11.07
N ASP A 55 4.12 -12.06 -12.22
CA ASP A 55 5.48 -11.66 -12.55
C ASP A 55 5.87 -10.42 -11.74
N ILE A 56 6.65 -10.66 -10.68
CA ILE A 56 7.14 -9.63 -9.76
C ILE A 56 7.97 -8.58 -10.47
N VAL A 57 8.81 -8.98 -11.44
CA VAL A 57 9.73 -8.04 -12.11
C VAL A 57 8.92 -7.07 -12.96
N ASN A 58 7.96 -7.58 -13.73
CA ASN A 58 7.08 -6.73 -14.53
C ASN A 58 6.17 -5.87 -13.66
N ALA A 59 5.63 -6.42 -12.56
CA ALA A 59 4.81 -5.64 -11.61
C ALA A 59 5.60 -4.48 -10.97
N ILE A 60 6.85 -4.73 -10.54
CA ILE A 60 7.72 -3.67 -10.01
C ILE A 60 8.05 -2.67 -11.10
N MET A 61 8.41 -3.11 -12.30
CA MET A 61 8.72 -2.22 -13.42
C MET A 61 7.53 -1.32 -13.77
N GLU A 62 6.31 -1.85 -13.85
CA GLU A 62 5.10 -1.07 -14.12
C GLU A 62 4.86 0.02 -13.06
N LEU A 63 5.12 -0.29 -11.79
CA LEU A 63 4.86 0.62 -10.66
C LEU A 63 6.03 1.59 -10.37
N THR A 64 7.25 1.28 -10.80
CA THR A 64 8.46 2.11 -10.59
C THR A 64 8.86 2.93 -11.81
N MET A 65 8.33 2.61 -13.00
CA MET A 65 8.61 3.40 -14.19
C MET A 65 8.10 4.83 -14.01
N LEU A 66 9.06 5.74 -13.82
CA LEU A 66 8.91 7.18 -14.06
C LEU A 66 8.70 7.48 -15.53
#